data_AF-A0A848B2B0-F1
#
_entry.id   AF-A0A848B2B0-F1
#
_cell.length_a   1.000
_cell.length_b   1.000
_cell.length_c   1.000
_cell.angle_alpha   90.00
_cell.angle_beta   90.00
_cell.angle_gamma   90.00
#
_symmetry.space_group_name_H-M   'P 1'
#
loop_
_entity.id
_entity.type
_entity.pdbx_description
1 polymer ?
#
loop_
_entity_poly.entity_id
_entity_poly.type
_entity_poly.pdbx_seq_one_letter_code
_entity_poly.pdbx_strand_id
1 'polypeptide(L)'
;MNQMQKGLILYADLYKGVFPGPAIHAVNLEDDNPAYMPYAYLLAGYHKLVDRKILHCPSQIKYEPYEVGYAIGWSWGCYAMYNPLHGWAWSGGPNSLYHKQKPVRGDYAFKVNDDPFFSLGRMKQPSSTYILADSAEIHSPGNNRRGIAVFQFSPQHNLGESAAVWLAHGGKANLSFADGHVGSWGNNELRQEEFTQIASESLNALGWEPWN
;
A
#
# COMPACT_ATOMS: atom_id res chain seq x y z
N MET A 1 9.29 0.72 -8.18
CA MET A 1 9.12 -0.20 -7.04
C MET A 1 10.41 -0.51 -6.24
N ASN A 2 11.51 -0.99 -6.82
CA ASN A 2 12.72 -1.36 -6.02
C ASN A 2 13.24 -0.19 -5.14
N GLN A 3 13.32 1.03 -5.68
CA GLN A 3 13.72 2.22 -4.92
C GLN A 3 12.75 2.57 -3.77
N MET A 4 11.46 2.25 -3.91
CA MET A 4 10.48 2.41 -2.83
C MET A 4 10.73 1.44 -1.68
N GLN A 5 11.05 0.20 -2.00
CA GLN A 5 11.37 -0.80 -1.00
C GLN A 5 12.65 -0.42 -0.23
N LYS A 6 13.65 0.16 -0.91
CA LYS A 6 14.81 0.76 -0.24
C LYS A 6 14.42 1.85 0.75
N GLY A 7 13.47 2.71 0.39
CA GLY A 7 12.92 3.73 1.30
C GLY A 7 12.34 3.13 2.58
N LEU A 8 11.56 2.05 2.47
CA LEU A 8 11.01 1.33 3.62
C LEU A 8 12.10 0.69 4.49
N ILE A 9 13.13 0.10 3.87
CA ILE A 9 14.26 -0.48 4.61
C ILE A 9 15.04 0.61 5.36
N LEU A 10 15.32 1.74 4.71
CA LEU A 10 15.97 2.89 5.36
C LEU A 10 15.13 3.43 6.52
N TYR A 11 13.80 3.50 6.35
CA TYR A 11 12.91 3.84 7.45
C TYR A 11 13.05 2.82 8.58
N ALA A 12 13.00 1.52 8.26
CA ALA A 12 13.15 0.47 9.26
C ALA A 12 14.49 0.59 10.02
N ASP A 13 15.58 0.92 9.36
CA ASP A 13 16.89 1.14 9.99
C ASP A 13 16.84 2.30 11.01
N LEU A 14 16.16 3.41 10.68
CA LEU A 14 15.95 4.53 11.62
C LEU A 14 15.15 4.11 12.87
N TYR A 15 14.25 3.14 12.70
CA TYR A 15 13.30 2.71 13.72
C TYR A 15 13.52 1.26 14.18
N LYS A 16 14.78 0.79 14.21
CA LYS A 16 15.19 -0.50 14.79
C LYS A 16 14.46 -1.72 14.19
N GLY A 17 14.34 -1.74 12.87
CA GLY A 17 13.69 -2.81 12.11
C GLY A 17 12.17 -2.72 12.05
N VAL A 18 11.58 -1.57 12.36
CA VAL A 18 10.12 -1.33 12.32
C VAL A 18 9.77 -0.26 11.31
N PHE A 19 8.75 -0.48 10.50
CA PHE A 19 8.22 0.53 9.57
C PHE A 19 6.69 0.64 9.67
N PRO A 20 6.11 1.80 9.32
CA PRO A 20 4.68 2.04 9.47
C PRO A 20 3.87 1.13 8.56
N GLY A 21 2.64 0.87 8.95
CA GLY A 21 1.61 0.38 8.06
C GLY A 21 1.16 1.44 7.04
N PRO A 22 0.06 1.20 6.33
CA PRO A 22 -0.35 2.08 5.24
C PRO A 22 -0.58 3.54 5.66
N ALA A 23 -1.09 3.75 6.87
CA ALA A 23 -1.19 5.05 7.51
C ALA A 23 -1.14 4.90 9.04
N ILE A 24 -0.64 5.92 9.72
CA ILE A 24 -0.61 6.05 11.19
C ILE A 24 -1.21 7.40 11.61
N HIS A 25 -1.66 7.55 12.85
CA HIS A 25 -2.13 8.83 13.39
C HIS A 25 -0.95 9.74 13.71
N ALA A 26 -1.16 11.04 13.51
CA ALA A 26 -0.18 12.08 13.82
C ALA A 26 -0.15 12.36 15.34
N VAL A 27 0.51 11.50 16.13
CA VAL A 27 0.82 11.85 17.52
C VAL A 27 2.23 12.46 17.57
N ASN A 28 2.29 13.80 17.63
CA ASN A 28 3.47 14.65 17.84
C ASN A 28 4.35 15.01 16.63
N LEU A 29 3.77 15.54 15.55
CA LEU A 29 4.51 16.41 14.62
C LEU A 29 3.86 17.79 14.69
N GLU A 30 4.67 18.84 14.79
CA GLU A 30 4.32 20.23 15.16
C GLU A 30 3.31 20.95 14.23
N ASP A 31 2.63 20.23 13.33
CA ASP A 31 1.68 20.76 12.37
C ASP A 31 0.23 20.54 12.83
N ASP A 32 -0.51 21.64 13.04
CA ASP A 32 -1.88 21.71 13.55
C ASP A 32 -2.99 21.08 12.66
N ASN A 33 -2.67 20.12 11.77
CA ASN A 33 -3.62 19.12 11.21
C ASN A 33 -2.90 18.09 10.28
N PRO A 34 -2.87 16.78 10.61
CA PRO A 34 -3.84 15.85 9.99
C PRO A 34 -4.25 14.65 10.89
N ALA A 35 -5.49 14.16 10.73
CA ALA A 35 -5.97 12.95 11.43
C ALA A 35 -5.22 11.65 11.06
N TYR A 36 -4.51 11.61 9.91
CA TYR A 36 -3.78 10.43 9.41
C TYR A 36 -2.55 10.82 8.56
N MET A 37 -1.47 10.03 8.67
CA MET A 37 -0.21 10.15 7.92
C MET A 37 0.07 8.86 7.13
N PRO A 38 -0.12 8.85 5.80
CA PRO A 38 0.18 7.69 4.98
C PRO A 38 1.69 7.46 4.88
N TYR A 39 2.09 6.20 4.68
CA TYR A 39 3.49 5.81 4.60
C TYR A 39 4.27 6.60 3.52
N ALA A 40 3.61 6.94 2.41
CA ALA A 40 4.18 7.72 1.32
C ALA A 40 4.62 9.13 1.78
N TYR A 41 3.83 9.78 2.65
CA TYR A 41 4.21 11.06 3.26
C TYR A 41 5.41 10.90 4.19
N LEU A 42 5.41 9.87 5.04
CA LEU A 42 6.50 9.62 5.97
C LEU A 42 7.84 9.42 5.24
N LEU A 43 7.83 8.64 4.15
CA LEU A 43 9.04 8.36 3.37
C LEU A 43 9.52 9.56 2.55
N ALA A 44 8.62 10.22 1.80
CA ALA A 44 9.01 11.23 0.81
C ALA A 44 8.88 12.67 1.30
N GLY A 45 7.85 12.96 2.09
CA GLY A 45 7.58 14.30 2.63
C GLY A 45 8.37 14.59 3.90
N TYR A 46 8.20 13.74 4.92
CA TYR A 46 8.75 13.96 6.25
C TYR A 46 10.24 13.62 6.34
N HIS A 47 10.60 12.34 6.15
CA HIS A 47 12.00 11.91 6.25
C HIS A 47 12.83 12.15 4.98
N LYS A 48 12.17 12.36 3.84
CA LYS A 48 12.83 12.59 2.54
C LYS A 48 13.81 11.46 2.15
N LEU A 49 13.46 10.21 2.49
CA LEU A 49 14.23 9.00 2.17
C LEU A 49 14.12 8.60 0.70
N VAL A 50 13.05 9.04 0.04
CA VAL A 50 12.76 8.77 -1.37
C VAL A 50 12.22 10.02 -2.06
N ASP A 51 12.37 10.09 -3.37
CA ASP A 51 11.78 11.15 -4.19
C ASP A 51 10.27 10.88 -4.40
N ARG A 52 9.43 11.92 -4.33
CA ARG A 52 7.98 11.80 -4.57
C ARG A 52 7.67 11.16 -5.92
N LYS A 53 8.51 11.38 -6.96
CA LYS A 53 8.31 10.84 -8.31
C LYS A 53 8.39 9.32 -8.39
N ILE A 54 8.93 8.65 -7.36
CA ILE A 54 9.09 7.19 -7.35
C ILE A 54 8.01 6.46 -6.55
N LEU A 55 7.04 7.20 -5.98
CA LEU A 55 5.96 6.65 -5.15
C LEU A 55 4.96 5.79 -5.93
N HIS A 56 4.85 5.94 -7.25
CA HIS A 56 3.97 5.15 -8.11
C HIS A 56 4.71 4.67 -9.36
N CYS A 57 4.03 3.85 -10.17
CA CYS A 57 4.58 3.44 -11.44
C CYS A 57 4.29 4.52 -12.51
N PRO A 58 5.28 4.94 -13.33
CA PRO A 58 5.08 5.98 -14.36
C PRO A 58 3.99 5.69 -15.39
N SER A 59 3.56 4.43 -15.55
CA SER A 59 2.48 4.03 -16.45
C SER A 59 1.08 4.16 -15.84
N GLN A 60 0.98 4.42 -14.53
CA GLN A 60 -0.31 4.65 -13.89
C GLN A 60 -0.80 6.08 -14.15
N ILE A 61 -2.09 6.31 -13.96
CA ILE A 61 -2.66 7.65 -14.00
C ILE A 61 -1.93 8.52 -12.99
N LYS A 62 -1.32 9.61 -13.47
CA LYS A 62 -0.73 10.60 -12.59
C LYS A 62 -1.84 11.27 -11.81
N TYR A 63 -1.76 11.16 -10.50
CA TYR A 63 -2.64 11.88 -9.60
C TYR A 63 -1.85 13.01 -8.97
N GLU A 64 -2.24 14.24 -9.27
CA GLU A 64 -1.86 15.39 -8.46
C GLU A 64 -2.99 15.61 -7.44
N PRO A 65 -2.74 15.47 -6.13
CA PRO A 65 -3.76 15.70 -5.13
C PRO A 65 -4.32 17.11 -5.25
N TYR A 66 -5.66 17.22 -5.20
CA TYR A 66 -6.38 18.50 -5.20
C TYR A 66 -5.88 19.46 -4.09
N GLU A 67 -5.40 18.90 -2.98
CA GLU A 67 -4.75 19.63 -1.89
C GLU A 67 -3.33 19.10 -1.69
N VAL A 68 -2.37 19.71 -2.38
CA VAL A 68 -0.93 19.33 -2.32
C VAL A 68 -0.30 19.64 -0.95
N GLY A 69 -1.05 20.22 0.00
CA GLY A 69 -0.56 20.68 1.31
C GLY A 69 -0.86 19.78 2.52
N TYR A 70 -1.78 18.80 2.42
CA TYR A 70 -2.13 17.94 3.56
C TYR A 70 -1.56 16.52 3.42
N ALA A 71 -1.09 15.93 4.54
CA ALA A 71 -0.53 14.57 4.56
C ALA A 71 -1.50 13.53 3.96
N ILE A 72 -2.81 13.73 4.10
CA ILE A 72 -3.87 12.87 3.53
C ILE A 72 -3.83 12.82 2.00
N GLY A 73 -3.38 13.89 1.33
CA GLY A 73 -3.25 13.92 -0.14
C GLY A 73 -2.22 12.91 -0.66
N TRP A 74 -1.28 12.47 0.17
CA TRP A 74 -0.26 11.46 -0.16
C TRP A 74 -0.80 10.03 -0.12
N SER A 75 -2.07 9.84 0.28
CA SER A 75 -2.75 8.54 0.24
C SER A 75 -3.12 8.09 -1.18
N TRP A 76 -2.83 8.91 -2.18
CA TRP A 76 -3.22 8.71 -3.57
C TRP A 76 -2.02 8.88 -4.48
N GLY A 77 -2.01 8.18 -5.62
CA GLY A 77 -0.88 8.25 -6.54
C GLY A 77 0.40 7.64 -5.95
N CYS A 78 0.25 6.60 -5.13
CA CYS A 78 1.35 5.82 -4.57
C CYS A 78 1.04 4.31 -4.66
N TYR A 79 2.07 3.46 -4.59
CA TYR A 79 1.87 2.02 -4.49
C TYR A 79 1.04 1.69 -3.23
N ALA A 80 0.15 0.71 -3.30
CA ALA A 80 -0.59 0.31 -2.12
C ALA A 80 0.30 -0.48 -1.17
N MET A 81 0.27 -0.14 0.11
CA MET A 81 0.84 -0.97 1.16
C MET A 81 -0.17 -1.99 1.66
N TYR A 82 0.28 -3.21 1.92
CA TYR A 82 -0.54 -4.25 2.49
C TYR A 82 -1.09 -3.80 3.85
N ASN A 83 -2.39 -3.99 4.09
CA ASN A 83 -3.01 -3.74 5.40
C ASN A 83 -3.45 -5.06 6.08
N PRO A 84 -2.56 -5.77 6.80
CA PRO A 84 -2.88 -7.04 7.47
C PRO A 84 -3.74 -6.90 8.74
N LEU A 85 -3.94 -5.67 9.25
CA LEU A 85 -4.56 -5.42 10.55
C LEU A 85 -5.77 -4.48 10.47
N HIS A 86 -6.31 -4.28 9.26
CA HIS A 86 -7.49 -3.43 9.08
C HIS A 86 -8.71 -4.06 9.77
N GLY A 87 -9.43 -3.25 10.55
CA GLY A 87 -10.31 -3.65 11.66
C GLY A 87 -11.55 -4.47 11.35
N TRP A 88 -11.83 -4.79 10.09
CA TRP A 88 -12.86 -5.77 9.76
C TRP A 88 -12.34 -7.19 10.01
N ALA A 89 -13.18 -8.07 10.56
CA ALA A 89 -12.86 -9.45 10.99
C ALA A 89 -12.20 -10.34 9.91
N TRP A 90 -12.10 -9.86 8.68
CA TRP A 90 -11.60 -10.58 7.52
C TRP A 90 -10.26 -10.04 6.98
N SER A 91 -10.00 -8.73 7.07
CA SER A 91 -8.71 -8.14 6.70
C SER A 91 -7.70 -8.15 7.85
N GLY A 92 -8.17 -8.19 9.10
CA GLY A 92 -7.33 -8.20 10.31
C GLY A 92 -7.82 -9.12 11.43
N GLY A 93 -8.91 -9.87 11.23
CA GLY A 93 -9.38 -10.85 12.20
C GLY A 93 -8.76 -12.24 12.02
N PRO A 94 -9.10 -13.21 12.89
CA PRO A 94 -8.45 -14.53 12.96
C PRO A 94 -8.47 -15.35 11.66
N ASN A 95 -9.39 -15.04 10.74
CA ASN A 95 -9.54 -15.74 9.46
C ASN A 95 -8.83 -15.04 8.29
N SER A 96 -8.15 -13.91 8.53
CA SER A 96 -7.45 -13.18 7.48
C SER A 96 -6.26 -13.96 6.90
N LEU A 97 -5.90 -13.69 5.66
CA LEU A 97 -4.70 -14.27 5.04
C LEU A 97 -3.45 -14.07 5.92
N TYR A 98 -3.32 -12.92 6.58
CA TYR A 98 -2.24 -12.68 7.53
C TYR A 98 -2.22 -13.74 8.64
N HIS A 99 -3.34 -13.96 9.33
CA HIS A 99 -3.44 -14.93 10.42
C HIS A 99 -3.19 -16.37 9.96
N LYS A 100 -3.72 -16.76 8.80
CA LYS A 100 -3.44 -18.07 8.19
C LYS A 100 -1.97 -18.26 7.87
N GLN A 101 -1.29 -17.20 7.44
CA GLN A 101 0.11 -17.22 7.02
C GLN A 101 1.10 -16.96 8.18
N LYS A 102 0.65 -16.57 9.39
CA LYS A 102 1.53 -16.37 10.56
C LYS A 102 2.49 -17.54 10.84
N PRO A 103 2.08 -18.83 10.74
CA PRO A 103 2.99 -19.95 10.96
C PRO A 103 4.19 -19.93 9.99
N VAL A 104 3.95 -19.52 8.74
CA VAL A 104 4.91 -19.53 7.62
C VAL A 104 5.71 -18.23 7.54
N ARG A 105 5.03 -17.07 7.51
CA ARG A 105 5.63 -15.75 7.28
C ARG A 105 6.00 -15.01 8.56
N GLY A 106 5.54 -15.49 9.72
CA GLY A 106 5.76 -14.86 11.03
C GLY A 106 4.63 -13.92 11.43
N ASP A 107 4.55 -13.62 12.72
CA ASP A 107 3.60 -12.64 13.27
C ASP A 107 4.24 -11.26 13.22
N TYR A 108 4.39 -10.72 12.02
CA TYR A 108 5.21 -9.54 11.73
C TYR A 108 4.49 -8.19 11.82
N ALA A 109 3.17 -8.19 11.85
CA ALA A 109 2.37 -6.98 11.92
C ALA A 109 1.77 -6.81 13.32
N PHE A 110 1.79 -5.57 13.84
CA PHE A 110 1.23 -5.24 15.14
C PHE A 110 0.66 -3.81 15.15
N LYS A 111 -0.08 -3.47 16.21
CA LYS A 111 -0.58 -2.12 16.43
C LYS A 111 0.03 -1.49 17.68
N VAL A 112 0.23 -0.17 17.65
CA VAL A 112 0.52 0.66 18.82
C VAL A 112 -0.47 1.81 18.79
N ASN A 113 -1.31 1.97 19.82
CA ASN A 113 -2.36 3.01 19.84
C ASN A 113 -3.22 3.00 18.56
N ASP A 114 -3.66 1.80 18.14
CA ASP A 114 -4.38 1.53 16.89
C ASP A 114 -3.63 1.73 15.57
N ASP A 115 -2.42 2.30 15.59
CA ASP A 115 -1.59 2.48 14.41
C ASP A 115 -0.92 1.19 13.97
N PRO A 116 -1.04 0.79 12.70
CA PRO A 116 -0.42 -0.42 12.18
C PRO A 116 1.09 -0.21 11.96
N PHE A 117 1.86 -1.24 12.30
CA PHE A 117 3.31 -1.32 12.06
C PHE A 117 3.70 -2.72 11.60
N PHE A 118 4.84 -2.79 10.92
CA PHE A 118 5.53 -4.02 10.54
C PHE A 118 6.87 -4.11 11.26
N SER A 119 7.27 -5.31 11.67
CA SER A 119 8.59 -5.60 12.23
C SER A 119 9.33 -6.61 11.35
N LEU A 120 10.47 -6.20 10.80
CA LEU A 120 11.35 -7.07 10.02
C LEU A 120 11.86 -8.24 10.88
N GLY A 121 12.20 -7.99 12.14
CA GLY A 121 12.69 -9.02 13.07
C GLY A 121 11.65 -10.09 13.44
N ARG A 122 10.35 -9.85 13.16
CA ARG A 122 9.26 -10.80 13.40
C ARG A 122 8.86 -11.58 12.14
N MET A 123 9.50 -11.31 11.00
CA MET A 123 9.26 -12.04 9.75
C MET A 123 10.10 -13.32 9.69
N LYS A 124 9.47 -14.44 9.30
CA LYS A 124 10.14 -15.73 9.08
C LYS A 124 10.53 -15.96 7.62
N GLN A 125 9.75 -15.42 6.69
CA GLN A 125 10.02 -15.50 5.25
C GLN A 125 9.87 -14.13 4.57
N PRO A 126 10.81 -13.20 4.80
CA PRO A 126 10.78 -11.87 4.19
C PRO A 126 10.64 -11.90 2.66
N SER A 127 11.24 -12.91 2.01
CA SER A 127 11.19 -13.15 0.56
C SER A 127 9.86 -13.72 0.04
N SER A 128 8.86 -13.94 0.89
CA SER A 128 7.49 -14.23 0.44
C SER A 128 6.46 -13.29 1.05
N THR A 129 6.88 -12.37 1.91
CA THR A 129 6.01 -11.39 2.54
C THR A 129 5.93 -10.14 1.67
N TYR A 130 4.87 -10.03 0.88
CA TYR A 130 4.58 -8.84 0.08
C TYR A 130 4.27 -7.63 1.00
N ILE A 131 4.75 -6.45 0.59
CA ILE A 131 4.57 -5.19 1.33
C ILE A 131 3.88 -4.15 0.47
N LEU A 132 4.37 -3.90 -0.76
CA LEU A 132 3.75 -2.96 -1.70
C LEU A 132 3.24 -3.68 -2.94
N ALA A 133 2.22 -3.12 -3.58
CA ALA A 133 1.72 -3.59 -4.87
C ALA A 133 1.31 -2.42 -5.76
N ASP A 134 1.36 -2.64 -7.09
CA ASP A 134 0.57 -1.83 -8.02
C ASP A 134 -0.90 -1.96 -7.65
N SER A 135 -1.57 -0.82 -7.53
CA SER A 135 -2.95 -0.74 -7.07
C SER A 135 -3.77 0.23 -7.89
N ALA A 136 -5.08 0.09 -7.80
CA ALA A 136 -6.02 1.07 -8.30
C ALA A 136 -7.33 1.03 -7.50
N GLU A 137 -7.99 2.19 -7.45
CA GLU A 137 -9.41 2.30 -7.09
C GLU A 137 -10.25 1.66 -8.20
N ILE A 138 -11.03 0.62 -7.90
CA ILE A 138 -11.87 -0.07 -8.90
C ILE A 138 -13.34 0.37 -8.87
N HIS A 139 -13.79 0.97 -7.77
CA HIS A 139 -15.16 1.45 -7.65
C HIS A 139 -15.18 2.82 -6.96
N SER A 140 -15.61 3.84 -7.71
CA SER A 140 -15.68 5.23 -7.25
C SER A 140 -17.01 5.87 -7.63
N PRO A 141 -18.12 5.52 -6.94
CA PRO A 141 -19.42 6.09 -7.24
C PRO A 141 -19.40 7.60 -6.90
N GLY A 142 -19.50 8.44 -7.93
CA GLY A 142 -19.65 9.89 -7.80
C GLY A 142 -18.37 10.73 -7.84
N ASN A 143 -17.18 10.14 -7.70
CA ASN A 143 -15.93 10.91 -7.51
C ASN A 143 -14.91 10.80 -8.67
N ASN A 144 -15.20 9.99 -9.70
CA ASN A 144 -14.36 9.77 -10.88
C ASN A 144 -12.88 9.39 -10.60
N ARG A 145 -12.62 8.66 -9.50
CA ARG A 145 -11.26 8.27 -9.09
C ARG A 145 -10.83 6.89 -9.54
N ARG A 146 -11.64 6.22 -10.38
CA ARG A 146 -11.35 4.89 -10.90
C ARG A 146 -10.00 4.89 -11.63
N GLY A 147 -9.14 3.94 -11.31
CA GLY A 147 -7.80 3.85 -11.90
C GLY A 147 -6.71 4.63 -11.16
N ILE A 148 -7.06 5.47 -10.18
CA ILE A 148 -6.07 6.14 -9.32
C ILE A 148 -5.45 5.13 -8.36
N ALA A 149 -4.14 5.16 -8.21
CA ALA A 149 -3.43 4.32 -7.25
C ALA A 149 -3.79 4.73 -5.81
N VAL A 150 -3.98 3.73 -4.95
CA VAL A 150 -4.43 3.86 -3.56
C VAL A 150 -3.31 3.45 -2.60
N PHE A 151 -3.26 4.06 -1.42
CA PHE A 151 -2.21 3.79 -0.43
C PHE A 151 -2.28 2.44 0.28
N GLN A 152 -3.40 1.73 0.21
CA GLN A 152 -3.58 0.47 0.92
C GLN A 152 -4.31 -0.58 0.09
N PHE A 153 -3.99 -1.85 0.34
CA PHE A 153 -4.72 -2.98 -0.22
C PHE A 153 -4.87 -4.11 0.81
N SER A 154 -5.89 -4.94 0.60
CA SER A 154 -6.00 -6.24 1.26
C SER A 154 -6.17 -7.31 0.17
N PRO A 155 -5.42 -8.42 0.21
CA PRO A 155 -5.54 -9.51 -0.75
C PRO A 155 -6.97 -10.02 -0.88
N GLN A 156 -7.69 -10.13 0.23
CA GLN A 156 -8.97 -10.83 0.28
C GLN A 156 -10.20 -9.91 0.40
N HIS A 157 -10.00 -8.60 0.58
CA HIS A 157 -11.08 -7.67 0.94
C HIS A 157 -10.96 -6.31 0.27
N ASN A 158 -12.11 -5.74 -0.06
CA ASN A 158 -12.19 -4.32 -0.39
C ASN A 158 -11.98 -3.50 0.88
N LEU A 159 -10.92 -2.70 0.86
CA LEU A 159 -10.71 -1.63 1.83
C LEU A 159 -11.50 -0.38 1.39
N GLY A 160 -11.54 0.66 2.23
CA GLY A 160 -12.41 1.85 2.15
C GLY A 160 -12.39 2.70 0.87
N GLU A 161 -11.71 2.26 -0.18
CA GLU A 161 -11.61 2.85 -1.50
C GLU A 161 -11.96 1.84 -2.61
N SER A 162 -12.47 0.65 -2.28
CA SER A 162 -12.53 -0.48 -3.24
C SER A 162 -11.19 -0.67 -3.95
N ALA A 163 -10.13 -0.81 -3.16
CA ALA A 163 -8.77 -1.01 -3.63
C ALA A 163 -8.58 -2.42 -4.20
N ALA A 164 -7.95 -2.53 -5.37
CA ALA A 164 -7.51 -3.80 -5.93
C ALA A 164 -6.04 -3.75 -6.35
N VAL A 165 -5.38 -4.91 -6.34
CA VAL A 165 -4.08 -5.06 -7.01
C VAL A 165 -4.29 -4.94 -8.51
N TRP A 166 -3.59 -4.02 -9.16
CA TRP A 166 -3.81 -3.70 -10.58
C TRP A 166 -2.74 -4.32 -11.47
N LEU A 167 -3.19 -5.08 -12.48
CA LEU A 167 -2.36 -5.74 -13.48
C LEU A 167 -1.88 -4.75 -14.57
N ALA A 168 -1.27 -3.64 -14.15
CA ALA A 168 -0.90 -2.50 -14.99
C ALA A 168 0.15 -2.81 -16.08
N HIS A 169 0.85 -3.94 -15.97
CA HIS A 169 2.02 -4.28 -16.78
C HIS A 169 1.78 -5.48 -17.69
N GLY A 170 0.96 -5.30 -18.72
CA GLY A 170 0.67 -6.37 -19.69
C GLY A 170 0.02 -7.59 -19.04
N GLY A 171 -0.93 -7.36 -18.11
CA GLY A 171 -1.59 -8.42 -17.37
C GLY A 171 -0.84 -8.87 -16.11
N LYS A 172 0.15 -8.10 -15.64
CA LYS A 172 0.89 -8.35 -14.40
C LYS A 172 0.89 -7.13 -13.49
N ALA A 173 0.93 -7.36 -12.18
CA ALA A 173 1.22 -6.35 -11.17
C ALA A 173 2.66 -6.52 -10.67
N ASN A 174 3.33 -5.43 -10.37
CA ASN A 174 4.54 -5.47 -9.56
C ASN A 174 4.15 -5.57 -8.08
N LEU A 175 4.85 -6.43 -7.36
CA LEU A 175 4.78 -6.53 -5.91
C LEU A 175 6.18 -6.35 -5.34
N SER A 176 6.32 -5.61 -4.25
CA SER A 176 7.55 -5.60 -3.45
C SER A 176 7.43 -6.54 -2.28
N PHE A 177 8.55 -7.12 -1.89
CA PHE A 177 8.63 -8.04 -0.77
C PHE A 177 9.58 -7.50 0.29
N ALA A 178 9.38 -7.94 1.52
CA ALA A 178 10.02 -7.34 2.68
C ALA A 178 11.55 -7.41 2.66
N ASP A 179 12.15 -8.36 1.95
CA ASP A 179 13.61 -8.48 1.77
C ASP A 179 14.21 -7.52 0.72
N GLY A 180 13.40 -6.78 -0.03
CA GLY A 180 13.88 -5.89 -1.09
C GLY A 180 13.57 -6.33 -2.52
N HIS A 181 13.19 -7.58 -2.77
CA HIS A 181 12.94 -8.02 -4.13
C HIS A 181 11.60 -7.52 -4.67
N VAL A 182 11.49 -7.51 -5.99
CA VAL A 182 10.27 -7.13 -6.71
C VAL A 182 9.85 -8.30 -7.59
N GLY A 183 8.62 -8.75 -7.42
CA GLY A 183 8.00 -9.78 -8.26
C GLY A 183 7.06 -9.15 -9.29
N SER A 184 6.85 -9.86 -10.39
CA SER A 184 5.87 -9.51 -11.43
C SER A 184 4.86 -10.64 -11.56
N TRP A 185 3.69 -10.48 -10.95
CA TRP A 185 2.69 -11.54 -10.80
C TRP A 185 1.47 -11.28 -11.68
N GLY A 186 1.03 -12.31 -12.40
CA GLY A 186 -0.23 -12.31 -13.12
C GLY A 186 -1.40 -12.75 -12.24
N ASN A 187 -2.56 -12.87 -12.85
CA ASN A 187 -3.78 -13.30 -12.15
C ASN A 187 -3.60 -14.70 -11.52
N ASN A 188 -2.96 -15.64 -12.21
CA ASN A 188 -2.81 -17.01 -11.70
C ASN A 188 -1.94 -17.04 -10.43
N GLU A 189 -0.80 -16.35 -10.43
CA GLU A 189 0.10 -16.26 -9.28
C GLU A 189 -0.60 -15.58 -8.09
N LEU A 190 -1.31 -14.50 -8.33
CA LEU A 190 -2.09 -13.81 -7.29
C LEU A 190 -3.20 -14.70 -6.71
N ARG A 191 -3.91 -15.49 -7.55
CA ARG A 191 -4.97 -16.41 -7.11
C ARG A 191 -4.41 -17.58 -6.31
N GLN A 192 -3.21 -18.06 -6.64
CA GLN A 192 -2.50 -19.07 -5.84
C GLN A 192 -2.18 -18.57 -4.43
N GLU A 193 -1.97 -17.26 -4.28
CA GLU A 193 -1.80 -16.56 -3.00
C GLU A 193 -3.13 -16.10 -2.36
N GLU A 194 -4.26 -16.65 -2.83
CA GLU A 194 -5.62 -16.35 -2.36
C GLU A 194 -6.06 -14.88 -2.53
N PHE A 195 -5.46 -14.12 -3.45
CA PHE A 195 -5.93 -12.76 -3.74
C PHE A 195 -7.31 -12.83 -4.41
N THR A 196 -8.26 -12.07 -3.87
CA THR A 196 -9.62 -11.93 -4.41
C THR A 196 -9.81 -10.60 -5.15
N GLN A 197 -9.13 -9.53 -4.71
CA GLN A 197 -9.23 -8.18 -5.27
C GLN A 197 -8.13 -7.91 -6.30
N ILE A 198 -8.43 -8.21 -7.56
CA ILE A 198 -7.51 -8.07 -8.69
C ILE A 198 -8.21 -7.30 -9.82
N ALA A 199 -7.55 -6.27 -10.35
CA ALA A 199 -8.02 -5.50 -11.49
C ALA A 199 -7.20 -5.85 -12.74
N SER A 200 -7.84 -6.37 -13.77
CA SER A 200 -7.19 -6.77 -15.04
C SER A 200 -7.44 -5.80 -16.20
N GLU A 201 -8.39 -4.89 -16.06
CA GLU A 201 -8.77 -3.95 -17.12
C GLU A 201 -7.75 -2.81 -17.26
N SER A 202 -7.63 -2.25 -18.47
CA SER A 202 -7.06 -0.92 -18.64
C SER A 202 -8.02 0.09 -18.02
N LEU A 203 -7.85 0.37 -16.73
CA LEU A 203 -8.65 1.36 -16.00
C LEU A 203 -8.51 2.77 -16.64
N ASN A 204 -7.47 2.98 -17.46
CA ASN A 204 -7.29 4.14 -18.32
C ASN A 204 -8.42 4.33 -19.37
N ALA A 205 -9.14 3.28 -19.77
CA ALA A 205 -10.23 3.37 -20.75
C ALA A 205 -11.56 3.87 -20.14
N LEU A 206 -11.59 4.11 -18.82
CA LEU A 206 -12.82 4.35 -18.06
C LEU A 206 -12.96 5.79 -17.57
N GLY A 207 -12.33 6.73 -18.29
CA GLY A 207 -12.68 8.15 -18.25
C GLY A 207 -12.23 8.86 -16.98
N TRP A 208 -10.93 9.12 -16.83
CA TRP A 208 -10.50 10.24 -15.99
C TRP A 208 -10.73 11.53 -16.80
N GLU A 209 -11.85 12.19 -16.55
CA GLU A 209 -12.01 13.62 -16.87
C GLU A 209 -11.49 14.36 -15.64
N PRO A 210 -10.36 15.09 -15.72
CA PRO A 210 -9.98 16.00 -14.66
C PRO A 210 -11.13 16.99 -14.47
N TRP A 211 -11.59 17.15 -13.23
CA TRP A 211 -12.52 18.21 -12.89
C TRP A 211 -11.89 19.55 -13.30
N ASN A 212 -12.55 20.26 -14.23
CA ASN A 212 -12.19 21.63 -14.63
C ASN A 212 -12.35 22.60 -13.45
#